data_AF-A0A1A8CMR2-F1
#
_entry.id   AF-A0A1A8CMR2-F1
#
_cell.length_a   1.000
_cell.length_b   1.000
_cell.length_c   1.000
_cell.angle_alpha   90.00
_cell.angle_beta   90.00
_cell.angle_gamma   90.00
#
_symmetry.space_group_name_H-M   'P 1'
#
loop_
_entity.id
_entity.type
_entity.pdbx_description
1 polymer ?
#
loop_
_entity_poly.entity_id
_entity_poly.type
_entity_poly.pdbx_seq_one_letter_code
_entity_poly.pdbx_strand_id
1 'polypeptide(L)'
;EEALASVSSTVTATLDDVYSDEAAGLGRKAVIPHSLSTETVAVTQTISQLYRKSLRLTSKQIESLNLHEGANKVVFSVTTQYQGTCRCEAAIYLWSWNDRVIISDIDGTITKSDALGHILPQFGKDWTHKGIAKLYHKIHQNGYKFLYCSARAIGMAAITKGYLQWVNDQGIVLPKGPVLLAPSSLFSALHREVIEKKPEVFKVACLSDIRDLFNTHRQPFYAAFGNRTNDAYAYKQVGVSEARIFTVNPKGELIQEMAKGNKSTYSHLSELVEHFFPVRSAESNAPSVLV
;
A
#
# COMPACT_ATOMS: atom_id res chain seq x y z
N GLU A 1 -47.90 22.30 7.65
CA GLU A 1 -47.20 23.08 6.62
C GLU A 1 -45.85 23.44 7.20
N GLU A 2 -44.82 22.83 6.64
CA GLU A 2 -43.44 22.73 7.13
C GLU A 2 -42.60 23.90 6.61
N ALA A 3 -41.68 24.41 7.42
CA ALA A 3 -40.35 24.84 6.96
C ALA A 3 -39.43 25.03 8.17
N LEU A 4 -38.49 24.08 8.36
CA LEU A 4 -37.25 24.33 9.11
C LEU A 4 -36.08 24.04 8.18
N ALA A 5 -35.16 25.00 8.11
CA ALA A 5 -33.99 24.98 7.26
C ALA A 5 -32.95 23.94 7.74
N SER A 6 -32.43 23.13 6.83
CA SER A 6 -31.20 22.37 7.02
C SER A 6 -30.17 22.77 5.96
N VAL A 7 -29.06 23.34 6.43
CA VAL A 7 -27.86 23.64 5.64
C VAL A 7 -27.16 22.33 5.30
N SER A 8 -27.09 21.97 4.02
CA SER A 8 -26.31 20.83 3.54
C SER A 8 -24.88 21.29 3.22
N SER A 9 -23.91 20.77 3.95
CA SER A 9 -22.49 20.93 3.67
C SER A 9 -22.10 20.14 2.42
N THR A 10 -21.78 20.85 1.34
CA THR A 10 -21.16 20.29 0.14
C THR A 10 -19.75 19.81 0.48
N VAL A 11 -19.52 18.50 0.51
CA VAL A 11 -18.17 17.92 0.54
C VAL A 11 -17.74 17.65 -0.89
N THR A 12 -16.89 18.53 -1.39
CA THR A 12 -16.08 18.36 -2.60
C THR A 12 -15.03 17.29 -2.35
N ALA A 13 -14.97 16.25 -3.18
CA ALA A 13 -13.88 15.27 -3.19
C ALA A 13 -13.36 15.09 -4.63
N THR A 14 -12.23 15.73 -4.89
CA THR A 14 -11.30 15.55 -6.02
C THR A 14 -10.45 14.31 -5.75
N LEU A 15 -10.20 13.40 -6.69
CA LEU A 15 -9.31 13.54 -7.86
C LEU A 15 -9.83 12.65 -8.99
N ASP A 16 -10.51 13.25 -9.96
CA ASP A 16 -10.62 12.71 -11.30
C ASP A 16 -9.69 13.56 -12.18
N ASP A 17 -8.52 13.01 -12.52
CA ASP A 17 -7.53 13.65 -13.39
C ASP A 17 -7.96 13.64 -14.87
N VAL A 18 -9.15 14.18 -15.15
CA VAL A 18 -9.60 14.49 -16.52
C VAL A 18 -8.76 15.65 -17.10
N TYR A 19 -8.15 16.48 -16.26
CA TYR A 19 -7.28 17.58 -16.67
C TYR A 19 -5.87 17.16 -17.10
N SER A 20 -5.43 15.92 -16.80
CA SER A 20 -4.05 15.51 -17.08
C SER A 20 -3.81 15.14 -18.55
N ASP A 21 -4.83 14.69 -19.27
CA ASP A 21 -4.70 14.27 -20.68
C ASP A 21 -4.62 15.46 -21.65
N GLU A 22 -5.23 16.61 -21.33
CA GLU A 22 -5.06 17.85 -22.13
C GLU A 22 -3.70 18.51 -21.88
N ALA A 23 -3.23 18.52 -20.63
CA ALA A 23 -1.93 19.11 -20.27
C ALA A 23 -0.72 18.30 -20.78
N ALA A 24 -0.90 17.00 -21.06
CA ALA A 24 0.16 16.11 -21.56
C ALA A 24 0.32 16.10 -23.09
N GLY A 25 -0.48 16.85 -23.86
CA GLY A 25 -0.38 16.90 -25.32
C GLY A 25 -0.60 15.55 -26.01
N LEU A 26 -1.24 14.59 -25.34
CA LEU A 26 -1.50 13.23 -25.84
C LEU A 26 -2.75 13.16 -26.75
N GLY A 27 -3.35 14.30 -27.07
CA GLY A 27 -4.31 14.45 -28.15
C GLY A 27 -3.65 14.20 -29.51
N ARG A 28 -3.36 12.95 -29.85
CA ARG A 28 -3.16 12.58 -31.26
C ARG A 28 -4.49 12.82 -31.95
N LYS A 29 -4.60 13.86 -32.78
CA LYS A 29 -5.61 13.90 -33.85
C LYS A 29 -5.36 12.66 -34.70
N ALA A 30 -6.20 11.65 -34.52
CA ALA A 30 -6.26 10.54 -35.46
C ALA A 30 -6.62 11.14 -36.82
N VAL A 31 -5.68 11.13 -37.76
CA VAL A 31 -5.99 11.39 -39.16
C VAL A 31 -6.74 10.15 -39.66
N ILE A 32 -8.06 10.27 -39.77
CA ILE A 32 -8.92 9.23 -40.30
C ILE A 32 -8.59 9.12 -41.80
N PRO A 33 -8.19 7.95 -42.32
CA PRO A 33 -8.11 7.74 -43.77
C PRO A 33 -9.49 8.02 -44.38
N HIS A 34 -9.54 8.78 -45.47
CA HIS A 34 -10.77 9.10 -46.20
C HIS A 34 -11.37 7.84 -46.85
N SER A 35 -11.94 6.93 -46.06
CA SER A 35 -12.79 5.83 -46.56
C SER A 35 -13.61 5.09 -45.49
N LEU A 36 -13.75 5.57 -44.25
CA LEU A 36 -14.69 4.96 -43.28
C LEU A 36 -16.02 5.70 -43.24
N SER A 37 -17.11 4.96 -43.42
CA SER A 37 -18.49 5.44 -43.39
C SER A 37 -18.84 6.07 -42.05
N THR A 38 -19.61 7.17 -42.12
CA THR A 38 -20.05 8.03 -41.00
C THR A 38 -20.72 7.26 -39.86
N GLU A 39 -21.34 6.11 -40.15
CA GLU A 39 -21.96 5.22 -39.16
C GLU A 39 -20.93 4.58 -38.22
N THR A 40 -19.75 4.19 -38.72
CA THR A 40 -18.69 3.55 -37.92
C THR A 40 -18.08 4.52 -36.90
N VAL A 41 -17.94 5.80 -37.27
CA VAL A 41 -17.40 6.85 -36.38
C VAL A 41 -18.41 7.19 -35.29
N ALA A 42 -19.70 7.27 -35.63
CA ALA A 42 -20.77 7.53 -34.68
C ALA A 42 -20.94 6.41 -33.64
N VAL A 43 -20.84 5.14 -34.06
CA VAL A 43 -20.89 3.98 -33.16
C VAL A 43 -19.66 3.92 -32.25
N THR A 44 -18.46 4.22 -32.76
CA THR A 44 -17.24 4.20 -31.95
C THR A 44 -17.21 5.36 -30.93
N GLN A 45 -17.78 6.52 -31.27
CA GLN A 45 -17.94 7.66 -30.35
C GLN A 45 -19.04 7.44 -29.31
N THR A 46 -20.16 6.79 -29.66
CA THR A 46 -21.21 6.45 -28.67
C THR A 46 -20.76 5.36 -27.71
N ILE A 47 -19.97 4.38 -28.17
CA ILE A 47 -19.40 3.33 -27.31
C ILE A 47 -18.33 3.88 -26.35
N SER A 48 -17.48 4.81 -26.78
CA SER A 48 -16.47 5.41 -25.89
C SER A 48 -17.06 6.35 -24.84
N GLN A 49 -18.28 6.86 -25.06
CA GLN A 49 -18.98 7.75 -24.14
C GLN A 49 -19.71 7.04 -22.99
N LEU A 50 -19.80 5.70 -22.97
CA LEU A 50 -20.56 4.95 -21.96
C LEU A 50 -19.72 4.24 -20.88
N TYR A 51 -18.39 4.17 -21.05
CA TYR A 51 -17.53 3.43 -20.13
C TYR A 51 -16.53 4.36 -19.43
N ARG A 52 -16.65 4.47 -18.11
CA ARG A 52 -15.67 5.15 -17.26
C ARG A 52 -14.62 4.16 -16.78
N LYS A 53 -13.35 4.44 -17.03
CA LYS A 53 -12.23 3.67 -16.45
C LYS A 53 -12.17 3.93 -14.95
N SER A 54 -12.02 2.86 -14.16
CA SER A 54 -11.85 2.94 -12.71
C SER A 54 -10.79 1.96 -12.25
N LEU A 55 -9.97 2.38 -11.28
CA LEU A 55 -9.03 1.51 -10.55
C LEU A 55 -9.65 0.94 -9.25
N ARG A 56 -10.86 1.40 -8.89
CA ARG A 56 -11.60 0.95 -7.71
C ARG A 56 -12.83 0.15 -8.14
N LEU A 57 -12.98 -1.04 -7.56
CA LEU A 57 -14.17 -1.86 -7.70
C LEU A 57 -15.27 -1.35 -6.76
N THR A 58 -16.52 -1.46 -7.19
CA THR A 58 -17.70 -1.22 -6.35
C THR A 58 -17.89 -2.36 -5.34
N SER A 59 -18.63 -2.13 -4.25
CA SER A 59 -18.89 -3.17 -3.24
C SER A 59 -19.49 -4.45 -3.83
N LYS A 60 -20.45 -4.31 -4.77
CA LYS A 60 -21.05 -5.46 -5.48
C LYS A 60 -20.03 -6.25 -6.31
N GLN A 61 -19.08 -5.56 -6.94
CA GLN A 61 -18.00 -6.21 -7.69
C GLN A 61 -16.97 -6.88 -6.78
N ILE A 62 -16.72 -6.33 -5.59
CA ILE A 62 -15.83 -6.96 -4.60
C ILE A 62 -16.48 -8.21 -4.02
N GLU A 63 -17.78 -8.16 -3.69
CA GLU A 63 -18.53 -9.29 -3.16
C GLU A 63 -18.53 -10.48 -4.13
N SER A 64 -18.68 -10.23 -5.43
CA SER A 64 -18.68 -11.30 -6.44
C SER A 64 -17.32 -11.99 -6.63
N LEU A 65 -16.23 -11.44 -6.09
CA LEU A 65 -14.92 -12.09 -6.07
C LEU A 65 -14.86 -13.26 -5.07
N ASN A 66 -15.83 -13.39 -4.15
CA ASN A 66 -15.88 -14.44 -3.12
C ASN A 66 -14.57 -14.58 -2.33
N LEU A 67 -14.02 -13.45 -1.90
CA LEU A 67 -12.74 -13.39 -1.18
C LEU A 67 -12.85 -14.03 0.21
N HIS A 68 -11.82 -14.76 0.62
CA HIS A 68 -11.64 -15.26 1.99
C HIS A 68 -10.84 -14.28 2.83
N GLU A 69 -10.97 -14.32 4.16
CA GLU A 69 -10.17 -13.49 5.05
C GLU A 69 -8.66 -13.75 4.83
N GLY A 70 -7.88 -12.67 4.75
CA GLY A 70 -6.45 -12.73 4.49
C GLY A 70 -6.13 -12.69 3.00
N ALA A 71 -5.09 -13.44 2.59
CA ALA A 71 -4.52 -13.37 1.25
C ALA A 71 -5.26 -14.29 0.27
N ASN A 72 -5.70 -13.74 -0.86
CA ASN A 72 -6.36 -14.44 -1.95
C ASN A 72 -5.49 -14.35 -3.21
N LYS A 73 -5.06 -15.48 -3.76
CA LYS A 73 -4.29 -15.51 -5.02
C LYS A 73 -5.23 -15.22 -6.19
N VAL A 74 -4.86 -14.29 -7.04
CA VAL A 74 -5.60 -13.95 -8.26
C VAL A 74 -4.68 -13.94 -9.47
N VAL A 75 -5.26 -14.12 -10.66
CA VAL A 75 -4.53 -14.10 -11.93
C VAL A 75 -5.26 -13.18 -12.89
N PHE A 76 -4.55 -12.16 -13.37
CA PHE A 76 -5.00 -11.34 -14.49
C PHE A 76 -4.52 -11.99 -15.79
N SER A 77 -5.39 -12.11 -16.78
CA SER A 77 -5.04 -12.65 -18.09
C SER A 77 -5.45 -11.69 -19.20
N VAL A 78 -4.52 -11.38 -20.09
CA VAL A 78 -4.75 -10.56 -21.28
C VAL A 78 -4.44 -11.41 -22.50
N THR A 79 -5.42 -11.56 -23.39
CA THR A 79 -5.23 -12.26 -24.66
C THR A 79 -5.20 -11.26 -25.79
N THR A 80 -4.11 -11.22 -26.54
CA THR A 80 -4.00 -10.42 -27.76
C THR A 80 -3.84 -11.34 -28.96
N GLN A 81 -4.23 -10.86 -30.14
CA GLN A 81 -4.14 -11.65 -31.38
C GLN A 81 -2.70 -12.05 -31.72
N TYR A 82 -1.72 -11.19 -31.43
CA TYR A 82 -0.33 -11.38 -31.85
C TYR A 82 0.57 -12.04 -30.79
N GLN A 83 0.31 -11.79 -29.50
CA GLN A 83 1.15 -12.32 -28.41
C GLN A 83 0.50 -13.50 -27.67
N GLY A 84 -0.71 -13.90 -28.05
CA GLY A 84 -1.48 -14.92 -27.34
C GLY A 84 -1.94 -14.44 -25.96
N THR A 85 -2.06 -15.37 -25.01
CA THR A 85 -2.49 -15.08 -23.63
C THR A 85 -1.29 -14.86 -22.71
N CYS A 86 -1.17 -13.66 -22.17
CA CYS A 86 -0.26 -13.32 -21.09
C CYS A 86 -1.00 -13.38 -19.74
N ARG A 87 -0.32 -13.83 -18.68
CA ARG A 87 -0.87 -13.91 -17.32
C ARG A 87 0.02 -13.19 -16.32
N CYS A 88 -0.59 -12.54 -15.34
CA CYS A 88 0.07 -11.89 -14.22
C CYS A 88 -0.57 -12.37 -12.92
N GLU A 89 0.24 -12.92 -12.02
CA GLU A 89 -0.23 -13.33 -10.69
C GLU A 89 -0.19 -12.16 -9.71
N ALA A 90 -1.21 -12.07 -8.87
CA ALA A 90 -1.27 -11.08 -7.80
C ALA A 90 -1.95 -11.68 -6.55
N ALA A 91 -2.03 -10.88 -5.49
CA ALA A 91 -2.75 -11.23 -4.28
C ALA A 91 -3.68 -10.07 -3.88
N ILE A 92 -4.91 -10.40 -3.53
CA ILE A 92 -5.89 -9.48 -2.92
C ILE A 92 -5.97 -9.82 -1.43
N TYR A 93 -5.87 -8.81 -0.57
CA TYR A 93 -5.98 -9.00 0.88
C TYR A 93 -7.35 -8.51 1.35
N LEU A 94 -8.12 -9.39 1.99
CA LEU A 94 -9.35 -9.05 2.68
C LEU A 94 -9.06 -8.97 4.18
N TRP A 95 -9.23 -7.79 4.76
CA TRP A 95 -9.06 -7.54 6.19
C TRP A 95 -10.36 -7.05 6.81
N SER A 96 -10.52 -7.29 8.10
CA SER A 96 -11.65 -6.76 8.85
C SER A 96 -11.50 -5.26 9.04
N TRP A 97 -12.61 -4.53 9.05
CA TRP A 97 -12.64 -3.11 9.38
C TRP A 97 -12.08 -2.80 10.78
N ASN A 98 -12.08 -3.78 11.68
CA ASN A 98 -11.56 -3.63 13.04
C ASN A 98 -10.06 -3.96 13.14
N ASP A 99 -9.42 -4.44 12.06
CA ASP A 99 -8.01 -4.83 12.08
C ASP A 99 -7.06 -3.67 12.38
N ARG A 100 -5.98 -4.00 13.09
CA ARG A 100 -4.90 -3.06 13.42
C ARG A 100 -3.67 -3.39 12.59
N VAL A 101 -3.19 -2.41 11.84
CA VAL A 101 -2.16 -2.56 10.83
C VAL A 101 -0.84 -1.98 11.32
N ILE A 102 0.24 -2.73 11.13
CA ILE A 102 1.62 -2.29 11.31
C ILE A 102 2.17 -1.92 9.95
N ILE A 103 2.65 -0.68 9.82
CA ILE A 103 3.35 -0.25 8.62
C ILE A 103 4.84 -0.58 8.80
N SER A 104 5.47 -1.18 7.79
CA SER A 104 6.91 -1.39 7.77
C SER A 104 7.47 -0.93 6.43
N ASP A 105 8.40 0.03 6.45
CA ASP A 105 9.28 0.20 5.31
C ASP A 105 10.17 -1.05 5.14
N ILE A 106 10.64 -1.32 3.93
CA ILE A 106 11.53 -2.45 3.63
C ILE A 106 12.99 -1.97 3.57
N ASP A 107 13.25 -0.89 2.84
CA ASP A 107 14.57 -0.50 2.36
C ASP A 107 15.32 0.32 3.42
N GLY A 108 16.23 -0.34 4.15
CA GLY A 108 16.96 0.23 5.27
C GLY A 108 16.25 0.03 6.62
N THR A 109 15.05 -0.57 6.61
CA THR A 109 14.29 -0.92 7.82
C THR A 109 14.31 -2.42 8.10
N ILE A 110 13.97 -3.23 7.08
CA ILE A 110 14.14 -4.70 7.11
C ILE A 110 15.55 -5.03 6.61
N THR A 111 15.92 -4.48 5.45
CA THR A 111 17.31 -4.52 4.97
C THR A 111 18.17 -3.56 5.77
N LYS A 112 19.47 -3.82 5.88
CA LYS A 112 20.43 -2.94 6.59
C LYS A 112 20.75 -1.63 5.87
N SER A 113 20.42 -1.53 4.57
CA SER A 113 20.70 -0.37 3.74
C SER A 113 19.61 -0.16 2.69
N ASP A 114 19.46 1.10 2.32
CA ASP A 114 18.58 1.67 1.30
C ASP A 114 19.22 1.67 -0.11
N ALA A 115 20.54 1.58 -0.22
CA ALA A 115 21.29 1.82 -1.47
C ALA A 115 21.41 0.61 -2.41
N LEU A 116 20.91 -0.56 -2.03
CA LEU A 116 21.18 -1.83 -2.75
C LEU A 116 19.92 -2.53 -3.29
N GLY A 117 19.00 -1.74 -3.87
CA GLY A 117 17.78 -2.24 -4.51
C GLY A 117 18.01 -3.24 -5.65
N HIS A 118 19.14 -3.15 -6.37
CA HIS A 118 19.45 -4.01 -7.53
C HIS A 118 20.30 -5.26 -7.20
N ILE A 119 20.89 -5.36 -6.00
CA ILE A 119 21.85 -6.44 -5.66
C ILE A 119 21.27 -7.44 -4.64
N LEU A 120 20.05 -7.20 -4.17
CA LEU A 120 19.40 -8.03 -3.16
C LEU A 120 19.31 -9.55 -3.49
N PRO A 121 19.17 -10.02 -4.76
CA PRO A 121 19.10 -11.45 -5.03
C PRO A 121 20.37 -12.24 -4.68
N GLN A 122 21.52 -11.56 -4.51
CA GLN A 122 22.82 -12.24 -4.31
C GLN A 122 23.25 -12.36 -2.84
N PHE A 123 22.60 -11.66 -1.91
CA PHE A 123 23.05 -11.62 -0.51
C PHE A 123 21.98 -12.15 0.43
N GLY A 124 22.32 -13.25 1.11
CA GLY A 124 21.45 -14.00 2.01
C GLY A 124 21.16 -13.30 3.35
N LYS A 125 21.11 -14.09 4.43
CA LYS A 125 20.57 -13.73 5.75
C LYS A 125 21.26 -12.51 6.39
N ASP A 126 22.52 -12.26 6.01
CA ASP A 126 23.37 -11.21 6.60
C ASP A 126 22.95 -9.78 6.27
N TRP A 127 22.04 -9.59 5.31
CA TRP A 127 21.58 -8.26 4.91
C TRP A 127 20.34 -7.76 5.68
N THR A 128 19.76 -8.59 6.54
CA THR A 128 18.55 -8.27 7.31
C THR A 128 18.92 -7.84 8.73
N HIS A 129 18.20 -6.86 9.31
CA HIS A 129 18.40 -6.49 10.71
C HIS A 129 18.08 -7.65 11.67
N LYS A 130 18.99 -7.91 12.61
CA LYS A 130 18.84 -9.02 13.58
C LYS A 130 17.63 -8.82 14.48
N GLY A 131 16.85 -9.88 14.68
CA GLY A 131 15.69 -9.90 15.58
C GLY A 131 14.38 -9.34 14.99
N ILE A 132 14.41 -8.75 13.79
CA ILE A 132 13.20 -8.18 13.17
C ILE A 132 12.15 -9.26 12.85
N ALA A 133 12.57 -10.40 12.32
CA ALA A 133 11.66 -11.51 12.00
C ALA A 133 10.95 -12.01 13.27
N LYS A 134 11.70 -12.18 14.36
CA LYS A 134 11.15 -12.56 15.67
C LYS A 134 10.18 -11.53 16.22
N LEU A 135 10.52 -10.24 16.17
CA LEU A 135 9.61 -9.17 16.59
C LEU A 135 8.31 -9.20 15.77
N TYR A 136 8.41 -9.18 14.44
CA TYR A 136 7.25 -9.08 13.57
C TYR A 136 6.35 -10.32 13.68
N HIS A 137 6.96 -11.49 13.83
CA HIS A 137 6.22 -12.72 14.06
C HIS A 137 5.39 -12.65 15.35
N LYS A 138 5.97 -12.20 16.47
CA LYS A 138 5.23 -12.05 17.73
C LYS A 138 4.11 -11.01 17.63
N ILE A 139 4.39 -9.85 17.01
CA ILE A 139 3.36 -8.83 16.78
C ILE A 139 2.21 -9.43 15.95
N HIS A 140 2.51 -10.23 14.92
CA HIS A 140 1.49 -10.88 14.12
C HIS A 140 0.68 -11.91 14.92
N GLN A 141 1.32 -12.71 15.78
CA GLN A 141 0.64 -13.65 16.68
C GLN A 141 -0.34 -12.94 17.62
N ASN A 142 -0.07 -11.68 17.98
CA ASN A 142 -0.96 -10.85 18.79
C ASN A 142 -2.15 -10.27 18.00
N GLY A 143 -2.34 -10.67 16.73
CA GLY A 143 -3.50 -10.34 15.91
C GLY A 143 -3.35 -9.08 15.06
N TYR A 144 -2.13 -8.56 14.92
CA TYR A 144 -1.85 -7.41 14.06
C TYR A 144 -1.55 -7.85 12.62
N LYS A 145 -1.99 -7.04 11.65
CA LYS A 145 -1.73 -7.25 10.21
C LYS A 145 -0.54 -6.40 9.78
N PHE A 146 0.19 -6.83 8.76
CA PHE A 146 1.37 -6.10 8.26
C PHE A 146 1.10 -5.51 6.87
N LEU A 147 1.45 -4.24 6.70
CA LEU A 147 1.49 -3.53 5.42
C LEU A 147 2.94 -3.10 5.18
N TYR A 148 3.54 -3.61 4.11
CA TYR A 148 4.92 -3.29 3.75
C TYR A 148 4.97 -2.17 2.70
N CYS A 149 5.95 -1.28 2.81
CA CYS A 149 6.19 -0.19 1.85
C CYS A 149 7.64 -0.25 1.35
N SER A 150 7.86 0.01 0.06
CA SER A 150 9.20 0.11 -0.51
C SER A 150 9.22 1.17 -1.60
N ALA A 151 10.33 1.91 -1.66
CA ALA A 151 10.57 2.90 -2.72
C ALA A 151 11.00 2.25 -4.05
N ARG A 152 11.14 0.92 -4.11
CA ARG A 152 11.46 0.20 -5.35
C ARG A 152 10.33 0.29 -6.35
N ALA A 153 10.69 0.32 -7.63
CA ALA A 153 9.75 0.32 -8.74
C ALA A 153 8.86 -0.93 -8.73
N ILE A 154 7.59 -0.78 -9.11
CA ILE A 154 6.64 -1.90 -9.23
C ILE A 154 7.08 -3.01 -10.19
N GLY A 155 7.89 -2.70 -11.22
CA GLY A 155 8.55 -3.70 -12.05
C GLY A 155 9.46 -4.67 -11.29
N MET A 156 9.86 -4.34 -10.06
CA MET A 156 10.67 -5.20 -9.18
C MET A 156 9.82 -5.99 -8.16
N ALA A 157 8.49 -5.96 -8.29
CA ALA A 157 7.57 -6.55 -7.30
C ALA A 157 7.88 -8.01 -6.96
N ALA A 158 8.20 -8.83 -7.96
CA ALA A 158 8.51 -10.25 -7.77
C ALA A 158 9.76 -10.43 -6.88
N ILE A 159 10.83 -9.66 -7.14
CA ILE A 159 12.07 -9.71 -6.36
C ILE A 159 11.84 -9.24 -4.93
N THR A 160 11.16 -8.10 -4.75
CA THR A 160 10.89 -7.54 -3.42
C THR A 160 10.03 -8.47 -2.57
N LYS A 161 8.96 -9.04 -3.15
CA LYS A 161 8.10 -10.00 -2.45
C LYS A 161 8.83 -11.31 -2.16
N GLY A 162 9.64 -11.80 -3.11
CA GLY A 162 10.47 -12.99 -2.92
C GLY A 162 11.47 -12.84 -1.78
N TYR A 163 12.10 -11.67 -1.65
CA TYR A 163 12.97 -11.38 -0.51
C TYR A 163 12.25 -11.50 0.83
N LEU A 164 11.07 -10.86 0.99
CA LEU A 164 10.30 -10.95 2.24
C LEU A 164 9.95 -12.40 2.61
N GLN A 165 9.63 -13.24 1.61
CA GLN A 165 9.36 -14.66 1.82
C GLN A 165 10.61 -15.46 2.22
N TRP A 166 11.78 -15.04 1.74
CA TRP A 166 13.04 -15.71 2.02
C TRP A 166 13.64 -15.31 3.38
N VAL A 167 13.31 -14.13 3.91
CA VAL A 167 13.75 -13.72 5.26
C VAL A 167 13.28 -14.75 6.29
N ASN A 168 14.25 -15.47 6.84
CA ASN A 168 14.05 -16.53 7.81
C ASN A 168 15.11 -16.44 8.90
N ASP A 169 14.67 -16.36 10.15
CA ASP A 169 15.53 -16.44 11.32
C ASP A 169 15.20 -17.69 12.15
N GLN A 170 15.97 -18.76 11.95
CA GLN A 170 15.83 -20.02 12.70
C GLN A 170 14.41 -20.63 12.61
N GLY A 171 13.81 -20.58 11.42
CA GLY A 171 12.45 -21.04 11.16
C GLY A 171 11.38 -19.96 11.34
N ILE A 172 11.71 -18.80 11.93
CA ILE A 172 10.79 -17.68 12.08
C ILE A 172 10.84 -16.82 10.81
N VAL A 173 9.71 -16.73 10.12
CA VAL A 173 9.54 -15.94 8.89
C VAL A 173 8.79 -14.64 9.15
N LEU A 174 8.94 -13.68 8.24
CA LEU A 174 8.14 -12.45 8.28
C LEU A 174 6.65 -12.77 8.04
N PRO A 175 5.73 -12.06 8.71
CA PRO A 175 4.30 -12.15 8.44
C PRO A 175 3.96 -11.83 6.97
N LYS A 176 2.94 -12.48 6.42
CA LYS A 176 2.44 -12.13 5.09
C LYS A 176 1.71 -10.78 5.14
N GLY A 177 1.82 -10.01 4.08
CA GLY A 177 1.14 -8.73 3.95
C GLY A 177 1.21 -8.15 2.53
N PRO A 178 0.31 -7.20 2.18
CA PRO A 178 0.43 -6.40 0.98
C PRO A 178 1.73 -5.59 0.99
N VAL A 179 2.28 -5.35 -0.21
CA VAL A 179 3.51 -4.59 -0.43
C VAL A 179 3.19 -3.43 -1.37
N LEU A 180 3.30 -2.21 -0.87
CA LEU A 180 3.23 -0.98 -1.67
C LEU A 180 4.60 -0.72 -2.30
N LEU A 181 4.59 -0.45 -3.60
CA LEU A 181 5.78 -0.20 -4.39
C LEU A 181 5.67 1.15 -5.08
N ALA A 182 6.80 1.79 -5.30
CA ALA A 182 6.85 3.02 -6.07
C ALA A 182 6.39 2.73 -7.50
N PRO A 183 5.56 3.58 -8.08
CA PRO A 183 5.01 3.29 -9.39
C PRO A 183 5.91 3.81 -10.53
N SER A 184 7.18 4.09 -10.24
CA SER A 184 8.17 4.74 -11.13
C SER A 184 8.47 4.03 -12.45
N SER A 185 7.91 2.84 -12.69
CA SER A 185 7.96 2.16 -13.99
C SER A 185 6.69 2.39 -14.85
N LEU A 186 5.67 3.10 -14.34
CA LEU A 186 4.34 3.21 -14.94
C LEU A 186 3.83 4.65 -15.16
N PHE A 187 4.50 5.70 -14.64
CA PHE A 187 3.99 7.08 -14.67
C PHE A 187 4.74 8.03 -15.63
N SER A 188 4.08 9.15 -15.97
CA SER A 188 4.62 10.25 -16.78
C SER A 188 5.80 10.97 -16.11
N ALA A 189 6.59 11.70 -16.90
CA ALA A 189 7.82 12.37 -16.44
C ALA A 189 7.59 13.42 -15.33
N LEU A 190 6.42 14.06 -15.28
CA LEU A 190 6.04 15.04 -14.25
C LEU A 190 5.78 14.38 -12.88
N HIS A 191 5.10 13.23 -12.87
CA HIS A 191 4.90 12.46 -11.63
C HIS A 191 6.23 11.94 -11.08
N ARG A 192 7.14 11.58 -11.98
CA ARG A 192 8.50 11.18 -11.63
C ARG A 192 9.25 12.29 -10.89
N GLU A 193 9.15 13.55 -11.34
CA GLU A 193 9.82 14.68 -10.69
C GLU A 193 9.30 14.94 -9.26
N VAL A 194 7.99 14.88 -9.03
CA VAL A 194 7.40 15.08 -7.69
C VAL A 194 7.75 13.93 -6.75
N ILE A 195 7.70 12.69 -7.23
CA ILE A 195 8.07 11.49 -6.44
C ILE A 195 9.57 11.50 -6.11
N GLU A 196 10.42 11.90 -7.06
CA GLU A 196 11.86 11.99 -6.87
C GLU A 196 12.24 13.13 -5.91
N LYS A 197 11.52 14.25 -5.91
CA LYS A 197 11.81 15.42 -5.06
C LYS A 197 11.16 15.35 -3.67
N LYS A 198 10.00 14.69 -3.52
CA LYS A 198 9.22 14.63 -2.26
C LYS A 198 8.58 13.25 -2.03
N PRO A 199 9.39 12.20 -1.79
CA PRO A 199 8.89 10.84 -1.65
C PRO A 199 7.90 10.67 -0.47
N GLU A 200 8.04 11.46 0.59
CA GLU A 200 7.13 11.47 1.73
C GLU A 200 5.71 11.89 1.37
N VAL A 201 5.52 12.81 0.43
CA VAL A 201 4.18 13.26 -0.01
C VAL A 201 3.43 12.10 -0.65
N PHE A 202 4.12 11.34 -1.50
CA PHE A 202 3.54 10.14 -2.13
C PHE A 202 3.23 9.06 -1.09
N LYS A 203 4.15 8.82 -0.14
CA LYS A 203 3.93 7.85 0.95
C LYS A 203 2.72 8.23 1.80
N VAL A 204 2.55 9.51 2.15
CA VAL A 204 1.36 10.01 2.86
C VAL A 204 0.10 9.80 2.05
N ALA A 205 0.10 10.12 0.76
CA ALA A 205 -1.06 9.95 -0.11
C ALA A 205 -1.50 8.48 -0.18
N CYS A 206 -0.57 7.55 -0.45
CA CYS A 206 -0.89 6.11 -0.52
C CYS A 206 -1.38 5.54 0.81
N LEU A 207 -0.74 5.92 1.93
CA LEU A 207 -1.16 5.44 3.24
C LEU A 207 -2.51 6.05 3.66
N SER A 208 -2.79 7.32 3.31
CA SER A 208 -4.09 7.94 3.55
C SER A 208 -5.19 7.24 2.74
N ASP A 209 -4.93 6.93 1.47
CA ASP A 209 -5.86 6.21 0.62
C ASP A 209 -6.27 4.85 1.21
N ILE A 210 -5.32 4.15 1.83
CA ILE A 210 -5.55 2.89 2.56
C ILE A 210 -6.28 3.13 3.87
N ARG A 211 -5.89 4.14 4.65
CA ARG A 211 -6.56 4.52 5.90
C ARG A 211 -8.05 4.75 5.66
N ASP A 212 -8.38 5.43 4.58
CA ASP A 212 -9.74 5.82 4.23
C ASP A 212 -10.59 4.65 3.69
N LEU A 213 -9.99 3.46 3.45
CA LEU A 213 -10.73 2.21 3.25
C LEU A 213 -11.34 1.67 4.55
N PHE A 214 -10.82 2.08 5.70
CA PHE A 214 -11.35 1.69 7.00
C PHE A 214 -12.44 2.67 7.45
N ASN A 215 -13.19 2.27 8.48
CA ASN A 215 -14.21 3.14 9.08
C ASN A 215 -13.58 4.48 9.52
N THR A 216 -14.19 5.59 9.11
CA THR A 216 -13.73 6.97 9.37
C THR A 216 -13.53 7.29 10.86
N HIS A 217 -14.23 6.58 11.75
CA HIS A 217 -14.09 6.74 13.20
C HIS A 217 -12.92 5.95 13.80
N ARG A 218 -12.15 5.21 13.01
CA ARG A 218 -11.02 4.40 13.50
C ARG A 218 -9.72 4.74 12.76
N GLN A 219 -8.64 4.69 13.54
CA GLN A 219 -7.27 4.76 13.02
C GLN A 219 -6.73 3.33 12.85
N PRO A 220 -6.68 2.77 11.63
CA PRO A 220 -6.27 1.39 11.41
C PRO A 220 -4.78 1.18 11.71
N PHE A 221 -3.95 2.17 11.43
CA PHE A 221 -2.51 2.08 11.66
C PHE A 221 -2.18 2.20 13.14
N TYR A 222 -1.65 1.12 13.70
CA TYR A 222 -1.34 1.02 15.12
C TYR A 222 0.09 1.44 15.43
N ALA A 223 1.03 1.04 14.59
CA ALA A 223 2.46 1.37 14.71
C ALA A 223 3.12 1.40 13.34
N ALA A 224 4.30 2.00 13.27
CA ALA A 224 5.08 2.07 12.05
C ALA A 224 6.58 1.91 12.32
N PHE A 225 7.26 1.23 11.39
CA PHE A 225 8.69 1.05 11.36
C PHE A 225 9.28 1.65 10.08
N GLY A 226 10.28 2.50 10.22
CA GLY A 226 10.99 3.13 9.11
C GLY A 226 12.48 3.29 9.41
N ASN A 227 13.20 3.99 8.52
CA ASN A 227 14.63 4.25 8.67
C ASN A 227 15.02 5.71 8.43
N ARG A 228 14.10 6.53 7.91
CA ARG A 228 14.32 7.96 7.67
C ARG A 228 13.38 8.81 8.51
N THR A 229 13.82 10.03 8.82
CA THR A 229 12.96 11.06 9.45
C THR A 229 11.71 11.36 8.61
N ASN A 230 11.83 11.28 7.28
CA ASN A 230 10.72 11.47 6.36
C ASN A 230 9.66 10.36 6.49
N ASP A 231 10.05 9.14 6.86
CA ASP A 231 9.09 8.06 7.14
C ASP A 231 8.31 8.38 8.41
N ALA A 232 9.01 8.76 9.48
CA ALA A 232 8.37 9.17 10.73
C ALA A 232 7.39 10.33 10.51
N TYR A 233 7.77 11.32 9.69
CA TYR A 233 6.84 12.39 9.28
C TYR A 233 5.61 11.83 8.57
N ALA A 234 5.77 10.96 7.57
CA ALA A 234 4.66 10.39 6.82
C ALA A 234 3.70 9.56 7.71
N TYR A 235 4.25 8.77 8.65
CA TYR A 235 3.45 7.96 9.57
C TYR A 235 2.62 8.83 10.54
N LYS A 236 3.16 9.97 10.98
CA LYS A 236 2.41 10.94 11.79
C LYS A 236 1.23 11.54 11.03
N GLN A 237 1.43 11.89 9.75
CA GLN A 237 0.36 12.45 8.92
C GLN A 237 -0.83 11.49 8.73
N VAL A 238 -0.58 10.18 8.77
CA VAL A 238 -1.65 9.17 8.67
C VAL A 238 -2.17 8.68 10.02
N GLY A 239 -1.81 9.36 11.11
CA GLY A 239 -2.41 9.17 12.44
C GLY A 239 -1.70 8.15 13.33
N VAL A 240 -0.49 7.70 12.99
CA VAL A 240 0.28 6.84 13.90
C VAL A 240 0.83 7.68 15.06
N SER A 241 0.57 7.26 16.30
CA SER A 241 1.10 7.92 17.50
C SER A 241 2.63 7.89 17.53
N GLU A 242 3.27 8.98 17.97
CA GLU A 242 4.74 9.05 18.11
C GLU A 242 5.30 8.00 19.07
N ALA A 243 4.49 7.55 20.05
CA ALA A 243 4.83 6.44 20.94
C ALA A 243 4.92 5.08 20.22
N ARG A 244 4.54 5.01 18.95
CA ARG A 244 4.47 3.77 18.16
C ARG A 244 5.13 3.90 16.78
N ILE A 245 5.92 4.95 16.60
CA ILE A 245 6.78 5.12 15.44
C ILE A 245 8.19 4.79 15.86
N PHE A 246 8.81 3.85 15.15
CA PHE A 246 10.16 3.40 15.42
C PHE A 246 11.03 3.58 14.17
N THR A 247 12.18 4.21 14.33
CA THR A 247 13.16 4.43 13.26
C THR A 247 14.43 3.65 13.56
N VAL A 248 14.90 2.84 12.62
CA VAL A 248 16.15 2.09 12.76
C VAL A 248 17.27 2.73 11.95
N ASN A 249 18.49 2.72 12.47
CA ASN A 249 19.68 3.12 11.73
C ASN A 249 20.45 1.92 11.17
N PRO A 250 21.45 2.10 10.27
CA PRO A 250 22.19 0.99 9.68
C PRO A 250 22.92 0.08 10.69
N LYS A 251 23.20 0.56 11.92
CA LYS A 251 23.80 -0.25 13.00
C LYS A 251 22.77 -1.17 13.68
N GLY A 252 21.49 -1.02 13.39
CA GLY A 252 20.39 -1.75 14.03
C GLY A 252 19.92 -1.14 15.35
N GLU A 253 20.32 0.10 15.63
CA GLU A 253 19.80 0.85 16.78
C GLU A 253 18.41 1.38 16.42
N LEU A 254 17.41 1.02 17.23
CA LEU A 254 16.02 1.42 17.08
C LEU A 254 15.72 2.60 18.00
N ILE A 255 15.12 3.66 17.48
CA ILE A 255 14.74 4.86 18.21
C ILE A 255 13.22 5.03 18.10
N GLN A 256 12.54 5.23 19.24
CA GLN A 256 11.12 5.57 19.29
C GLN A 256 10.94 7.08 19.09
N GLU A 257 10.02 7.50 18.22
CA GLU A 257 9.85 8.93 17.86
C GLU A 257 9.51 9.81 19.08
N MET A 258 8.70 9.32 20.02
CA MET A 258 8.39 10.04 21.27
C MET A 258 9.60 10.21 22.21
N ALA A 259 10.58 9.29 22.15
CA ALA A 259 11.69 9.21 23.09
C ALA A 259 13.04 9.19 22.36
N LYS A 260 13.33 10.25 21.60
CA LYS A 260 14.50 10.36 20.69
C LYS A 260 15.87 10.19 21.35
N GLY A 261 15.95 10.18 22.68
CA GLY A 261 17.19 9.94 23.43
C GLY A 261 17.48 8.47 23.76
N ASN A 262 16.48 7.58 23.67
CA ASN A 262 16.61 6.19 24.09
C ASN A 262 16.84 5.28 22.88
N LYS A 263 17.99 4.61 22.85
CA LYS A 263 18.31 3.60 21.85
C LYS A 263 17.87 2.23 22.34
N SER A 264 17.28 1.46 21.43
CA SER A 264 16.85 0.09 21.64
C SER A 264 17.29 -0.78 20.46
N THR A 265 16.77 -2.00 20.36
CA THR A 265 16.94 -2.88 19.20
C THR A 265 15.64 -3.63 18.94
N TYR A 266 15.48 -4.21 17.75
CA TYR A 266 14.35 -5.10 17.48
C TYR A 266 14.26 -6.28 18.45
N SER A 267 15.40 -6.79 18.93
CA SER A 267 15.44 -7.90 19.88
C SER A 267 14.87 -7.48 21.24
N HIS A 268 15.27 -6.31 21.75
CA HIS A 268 14.74 -5.79 23.01
C HIS A 268 13.25 -5.43 22.91
N LEU A 269 12.82 -4.80 21.81
CA LEU A 269 11.40 -4.54 21.58
C LEU A 269 10.59 -5.84 21.49
N SER A 270 11.20 -6.94 21.02
CA SER A 270 10.56 -8.27 20.98
C SER A 270 10.38 -8.88 22.36
N GLU A 271 11.20 -8.51 23.34
CA GLU A 271 11.03 -8.90 24.75
C GLU A 271 9.86 -8.15 25.39
N LEU A 272 9.68 -6.88 25.01
CA LEU A 272 8.61 -5.99 25.48
C LEU A 272 7.34 -6.03 24.61
N VAL A 273 7.21 -7.03 23.74
CA VAL A 273 6.14 -7.05 22.71
C VAL A 273 4.75 -6.98 23.33
N GLU A 274 4.50 -7.64 24.46
CA GLU A 274 3.18 -7.64 25.12
C GLU A 274 2.80 -6.28 25.69
N HIS A 275 3.78 -5.45 26.03
CA HIS A 275 3.53 -4.09 26.52
C HIS A 275 3.18 -3.14 25.37
N PHE A 276 3.91 -3.23 24.25
CA PHE A 276 3.73 -2.33 23.11
C PHE A 276 2.62 -2.78 22.15
N PHE A 277 2.43 -4.08 22.01
CA PHE A 277 1.55 -4.75 21.06
C PHE A 277 0.75 -5.84 21.78
N PRO A 278 -0.12 -5.48 22.74
CA PRO A 278 -0.90 -6.45 23.50
C PRO A 278 -1.78 -7.31 22.59
N VAL A 279 -2.04 -8.55 23.00
CA VAL A 279 -2.94 -9.47 22.30
C VAL A 279 -4.29 -8.80 22.03
N ARG A 280 -4.72 -8.82 20.77
CA ARG A 280 -6.04 -8.36 20.38
C ARG A 280 -7.06 -9.46 20.71
N SER A 281 -7.95 -9.19 21.66
CA SER A 281 -9.12 -10.04 21.88
C SER A 281 -9.94 -10.11 20.59
N ALA A 282 -10.27 -11.32 20.16
CA ALA A 282 -11.28 -11.53 19.13
C ALA A 282 -12.63 -11.12 19.71
N GLU A 283 -12.94 -9.83 19.72
CA GLU A 283 -14.33 -9.41 19.86
C GLU A 283 -15.07 -10.05 18.70
N SER A 284 -15.99 -10.96 19.06
CA SER A 284 -16.80 -11.77 18.18
C SER A 284 -17.23 -11.01 16.93
N ASN A 285 -17.03 -11.63 15.76
CA ASN A 285 -17.63 -11.27 14.48
C ASN A 285 -19.17 -11.39 14.54
N ALA A 286 -19.81 -10.58 15.38
CA ALA A 286 -21.23 -10.31 15.24
C ALA A 286 -21.36 -9.37 14.02
N PRO A 287 -22.09 -9.76 12.97
CA PRO A 287 -22.31 -8.90 11.83
C PRO A 287 -23.24 -7.77 12.29
N SER A 288 -22.66 -6.61 12.61
CA SER A 288 -23.45 -5.38 12.67
C SER A 288 -23.75 -4.98 11.24
N VAL A 289 -24.91 -5.42 10.74
CA VAL A 289 -25.56 -4.80 9.59
C VAL A 289 -25.84 -3.36 10.00
N LEU A 290 -25.12 -2.42 9.40
CA LEU A 290 -25.48 -1.01 9.43
C LEU A 290 -25.85 -0.61 8.00
N VAL A 291 -27.12 -0.21 7.88
CA VAL A 291 -27.82 0.27 6.69
C VAL A 291 -27.18 1.54 6.15
#